data_AF-A0A967UV90-F1
#
_entry.id   AF-A0A967UV90-F1
#
_cell.length_a   1.000
_cell.length_b   1.000
_cell.length_c   1.000
_cell.angle_alpha   90.00
_cell.angle_beta   90.00
_cell.angle_gamma   90.00
#
_symmetry.space_group_name_H-M   'P 1'
#
loop_
_entity.id
_entity.type
_entity.pdbx_description
1 polymer ?
#
loop_
_entity_poly.entity_id
_entity_poly.type
_entity_poly.pdbx_seq_one_letter_code
_entity_poly.pdbx_strand_id
1 'polypeptide(L)'
;MSTRRRYRKKAGRGVVAVRLDLDTDGFTYHKWGAEQTCKRGDWVVDNEGDVYTVDAEVFDRTYRRQSRGVFVKSTPVWAEVATEPGSVITREGESHYEAGDYLVYNNEDGTDAYCVGKEKFEEMYEPDD
;
A
#
# COMPACT_ATOMS: atom_id res chain seq x y z
N MET A 1 7.80 0.48 22.69
CA MET A 1 6.84 -0.46 22.08
C MET A 1 5.96 0.34 21.14
N SER A 2 6.12 0.13 19.83
CA SER A 2 5.19 0.64 18.81
C SER A 2 3.75 0.25 19.17
N THR A 3 2.88 1.15 19.62
CA THR A 3 1.46 0.80 19.84
C THR A 3 0.71 1.13 18.56
N ARG A 4 0.88 0.27 17.55
CA ARG A 4 0.20 0.42 16.26
C ARG A 4 -1.31 0.51 16.50
N ARG A 5 -1.95 1.50 15.88
CA ARG A 5 -3.39 1.69 15.96
C ARG A 5 -4.06 1.11 14.73
N ARG A 6 -5.29 0.63 14.88
CA ARG A 6 -6.07 0.06 13.79
C ARG A 6 -6.82 1.17 13.04
N TYR A 7 -6.80 1.11 11.72
CA TYR A 7 -7.44 2.06 10.83
C TYR A 7 -8.19 1.34 9.71
N ARG A 8 -9.17 2.00 9.13
CA ARG A 8 -9.88 1.57 7.93
C ARG A 8 -9.81 2.65 6.84
N LYS A 9 -9.83 2.23 5.58
CA LYS A 9 -9.89 3.18 4.45
C LYS A 9 -11.27 3.85 4.46
N LYS A 10 -11.31 5.18 4.35
CA LYS A 10 -12.56 5.95 4.34
C LYS A 10 -13.45 5.50 3.18
N ALA A 11 -14.76 5.52 3.42
CA ALA A 11 -15.74 5.13 2.41
C ALA A 11 -15.62 5.96 1.13
N GLY A 12 -15.94 5.35 -0.02
CA GLY A 12 -15.90 6.02 -1.33
C GLY A 12 -14.51 6.17 -1.95
N ARG A 13 -13.43 5.81 -1.25
CA ARG A 13 -12.05 5.86 -1.76
C ARG A 13 -11.66 4.56 -2.45
N GLY A 14 -12.10 4.40 -3.70
CA GLY A 14 -11.67 3.31 -4.58
C GLY A 14 -10.33 3.56 -5.26
N VAL A 15 -9.68 2.51 -5.72
CA VAL A 15 -8.51 2.55 -6.60
C VAL A 15 -8.88 2.00 -7.97
N VAL A 16 -8.22 2.50 -9.01
CA VAL A 16 -8.25 1.88 -10.33
C VAL A 16 -7.10 0.88 -10.41
N ALA A 17 -7.35 -0.35 -10.85
CA ALA A 17 -6.28 -1.34 -10.94
C ALA A 17 -6.43 -2.27 -12.13
N VAL A 18 -5.28 -2.64 -12.70
CA VAL A 18 -5.15 -3.64 -13.76
C VAL A 18 -4.06 -4.65 -13.38
N ARG A 19 -4.36 -5.93 -13.59
CA ARG A 19 -3.40 -7.01 -13.35
C ARG A 19 -2.41 -7.10 -14.50
N LEU A 20 -1.12 -7.24 -14.21
CA LEU A 20 -0.09 -7.56 -15.20
C LEU A 20 -0.17 -9.05 -15.56
N ASP A 21 -1.18 -9.42 -16.35
CA ASP A 21 -1.37 -10.79 -16.86
C ASP A 21 -0.93 -10.89 -18.33
N LEU A 22 0.32 -10.46 -18.57
CA LEU A 22 1.02 -10.62 -19.84
C LEU A 22 2.14 -11.66 -19.64
N ASP A 23 2.58 -12.27 -20.73
CA ASP A 23 3.76 -13.13 -20.71
C ASP A 23 5.03 -12.26 -20.67
N THR A 24 5.52 -12.03 -19.46
CA THR A 24 6.68 -11.17 -19.16
C THR A 24 7.26 -11.54 -17.80
N ASP A 25 8.56 -11.29 -17.61
CA ASP A 25 9.18 -11.34 -16.27
C ASP A 25 8.67 -10.19 -15.38
N GLY A 26 8.19 -9.10 -15.98
CA GLY A 26 7.73 -7.93 -15.27
C GLY A 26 8.38 -6.64 -15.77
N PHE A 27 8.43 -5.65 -14.89
CA PHE A 27 9.21 -4.42 -15.08
C PHE A 27 9.66 -3.86 -13.73
N THR A 28 10.74 -3.07 -13.76
CA THR A 28 11.19 -2.28 -12.62
C THR A 28 10.97 -0.79 -12.86
N TYR A 29 10.85 -0.02 -11.79
CA TYR A 29 10.72 1.43 -11.83
C TYR A 29 11.26 2.06 -10.54
N HIS A 30 11.60 3.36 -10.58
CA HIS A 30 12.08 4.07 -9.39
C HIS A 30 10.95 4.86 -8.74
N LYS A 31 10.75 4.67 -7.44
CA LYS A 31 9.77 5.41 -6.64
C LYS A 31 10.13 5.35 -5.16
N TRP A 32 9.75 6.40 -4.42
CA TRP A 32 9.96 6.48 -2.96
C TRP A 32 11.42 6.25 -2.55
N GLY A 33 12.36 6.77 -3.34
CA GLY A 33 13.79 6.71 -3.04
C GLY A 33 14.51 5.42 -3.45
N ALA A 34 13.80 4.38 -3.92
CA ALA A 34 14.42 3.12 -4.31
C ALA A 34 13.78 2.49 -5.56
N GLU A 35 14.37 1.38 -6.02
CA GLU A 35 13.79 0.56 -7.08
C GLU A 35 12.60 -0.26 -6.56
N GLN A 36 11.56 -0.34 -7.39
CA GLN A 36 10.37 -1.15 -7.21
C GLN A 36 10.24 -2.13 -8.38
N THR A 37 9.57 -3.25 -8.15
CA THR A 37 9.34 -4.29 -9.15
C THR A 37 7.86 -4.66 -9.24
N CYS A 38 7.43 -4.97 -10.46
CA CYS A 38 6.13 -5.56 -10.75
C CYS A 38 6.34 -6.83 -11.55
N LYS A 39 6.06 -8.00 -10.96
CA LYS A 39 6.16 -9.29 -11.66
C LYS A 39 4.83 -9.68 -12.27
N ARG A 40 4.84 -10.65 -13.18
CA ARG A 40 3.60 -11.23 -13.73
C ARG A 40 2.64 -11.62 -12.61
N GLY A 41 1.39 -11.23 -12.77
CA GLY A 41 0.31 -11.48 -11.82
C GLY A 41 0.11 -10.38 -10.79
N ASP A 42 1.08 -9.49 -10.58
CA ASP A 42 0.91 -8.31 -9.72
C ASP A 42 -0.05 -7.29 -10.34
N TRP A 43 -0.44 -6.31 -9.55
CA TRP A 43 -1.39 -5.27 -9.95
C TRP A 43 -0.70 -3.93 -10.10
N VAL A 44 -0.95 -3.24 -11.21
CA VAL A 44 -0.69 -1.80 -11.33
C VAL A 44 -1.92 -1.08 -10.79
N VAL A 45 -1.71 -0.25 -9.77
CA VAL A 45 -2.73 0.44 -9.00
C VAL A 45 -2.56 1.94 -9.19
N ASP A 46 -3.62 2.61 -9.61
CA ASP A 46 -3.78 4.06 -9.58
C ASP A 46 -4.72 4.44 -8.44
N ASN A 47 -4.16 5.10 -7.43
CA ASN A 47 -4.90 5.61 -6.27
C ASN A 47 -4.91 7.14 -6.33
N GLU A 48 -5.83 7.67 -7.13
CA GLU A 48 -6.05 9.12 -7.36
C GLU A 48 -4.80 9.85 -7.89
N GLY A 49 -4.14 9.25 -8.89
CA GLY A 49 -2.94 9.78 -9.56
C GLY A 49 -1.63 9.30 -8.96
N ASP A 50 -1.65 8.66 -7.79
CA ASP A 50 -0.47 7.99 -7.25
C ASP A 50 -0.43 6.53 -7.71
N VAL A 51 0.44 6.26 -8.69
CA VAL A 51 0.52 4.95 -9.37
C VAL A 51 1.65 4.09 -8.81
N TYR A 52 1.34 2.88 -8.39
CA TYR A 52 2.30 1.93 -7.83
C TYR A 52 1.87 0.49 -8.09
N THR A 53 2.70 -0.47 -7.70
CA THR A 53 2.38 -1.89 -7.86
C THR A 53 2.08 -2.54 -6.53
N VAL A 54 1.27 -3.60 -6.57
CA VAL A 54 0.92 -4.40 -5.40
C VAL A 54 1.01 -5.86 -5.77
N ASP A 55 1.70 -6.63 -4.94
CA ASP A 55 1.78 -8.08 -5.03
C ASP A 55 0.39 -8.73 -5.20
N ALA A 56 0.32 -9.72 -6.09
CA ALA A 56 -0.92 -10.42 -6.45
C ALA A 56 -1.72 -10.91 -5.22
N GLU A 57 -1.05 -11.58 -4.29
CA GLU A 57 -1.70 -12.20 -3.13
C GLU A 57 -2.16 -11.14 -2.12
N VAL A 58 -1.36 -10.08 -1.94
CA VAL A 58 -1.75 -8.95 -1.09
C VAL A 58 -2.97 -8.25 -1.66
N PHE A 59 -3.00 -8.00 -2.97
CA PHE A 59 -4.12 -7.33 -3.61
C PHE A 59 -5.41 -8.16 -3.47
N ASP A 60 -5.37 -9.44 -3.81
CA ASP A 60 -6.53 -10.34 -3.70
C ASP A 60 -7.03 -10.49 -2.25
N ARG A 61 -6.12 -10.48 -1.28
CA ARG A 61 -6.48 -10.55 0.15
C ARG A 61 -7.16 -9.27 0.63
N THR A 62 -6.63 -8.10 0.26
CA THR A 62 -6.97 -6.82 0.88
C THR A 62 -7.93 -5.93 0.09
N TYR A 63 -8.12 -6.19 -1.20
CA TYR A 63 -9.04 -5.42 -2.06
C TYR A 63 -10.23 -6.26 -2.52
N ARG A 64 -11.38 -5.60 -2.70
CA ARG A 64 -12.57 -6.20 -3.32
C ARG A 64 -12.97 -5.38 -4.52
N ARG A 65 -13.31 -6.08 -5.60
CA ARG A 65 -13.81 -5.44 -6.83
C ARG A 65 -15.18 -4.84 -6.55
N GLN A 66 -15.31 -3.54 -6.81
CA GLN A 66 -16.60 -2.85 -6.81
C GLN A 66 -17.21 -2.83 -8.20
N SER A 67 -16.41 -2.55 -9.23
CA SER A 67 -16.80 -2.62 -10.64
C SER A 67 -15.58 -2.95 -11.51
N ARG A 68 -15.74 -3.05 -12.83
CA ARG A 68 -14.62 -3.36 -13.73
C ARG A 68 -13.52 -2.29 -13.59
N GLY A 69 -12.35 -2.71 -13.14
CA GLY A 69 -11.20 -1.83 -12.95
C GLY A 69 -11.24 -1.02 -11.65
N VAL A 70 -12.32 -1.05 -10.86
CA VAL A 70 -12.43 -0.28 -9.60
C VAL A 70 -12.50 -1.22 -8.40
N PHE A 71 -11.64 -0.98 -7.43
CA PHE A 71 -11.47 -1.81 -6.25
C PHE A 71 -11.47 -0.96 -4.98
N VAL A 72 -11.93 -1.52 -3.87
CA VAL A 72 -11.91 -0.86 -2.55
C VAL A 72 -11.11 -1.72 -1.59
N LYS A 73 -10.34 -1.09 -0.71
CA LYS A 73 -9.63 -1.79 0.35
C LYS A 73 -10.66 -2.25 1.38
N SER A 74 -10.75 -3.56 1.60
CA SER A 74 -11.80 -4.20 2.40
C SER A 74 -11.32 -4.66 3.78
N THR A 75 -10.01 -4.63 4.02
CA THR A 75 -9.40 -5.02 5.30
C THR A 75 -8.90 -3.78 6.05
N PRO A 76 -8.91 -3.81 7.39
CA PRO A 76 -8.22 -2.79 8.17
C PRO A 76 -6.71 -2.83 7.91
N VAL A 77 -6.03 -1.79 8.39
CA VAL A 77 -4.57 -1.70 8.47
C VAL A 77 -4.18 -1.28 9.88
N TRP A 78 -2.95 -1.58 10.27
CA TRP A 78 -2.36 -1.12 11.52
C TRP A 78 -1.29 -0.10 11.17
N ALA A 79 -1.26 1.03 11.86
CA ALA A 79 -0.30 2.08 11.54
C ALA A 79 0.28 2.74 12.79
N GLU A 80 1.51 3.18 12.65
CA GLU A 80 2.26 3.97 13.63
C GLU A 80 3.00 5.10 12.94
N VAL A 81 3.21 6.20 13.65
CA VAL A 81 3.94 7.36 13.13
C VAL A 81 5.43 7.09 13.30
N ALA A 82 6.19 7.19 12.20
CA ALA A 82 7.64 7.09 12.22
C ALA A 82 8.24 8.25 13.02
N THR A 83 9.10 7.95 13.98
CA THR A 83 9.75 8.98 14.83
C THR A 83 11.07 9.47 14.24
N GLU A 84 11.64 8.73 13.30
CA GLU A 84 12.93 8.98 12.65
C GLU A 84 12.80 8.61 11.17
N PRO A 85 13.57 9.24 10.26
CA PRO A 85 13.61 8.85 8.87
C PRO A 85 14.23 7.45 8.69
N GLY A 86 13.83 6.74 7.65
CA GLY A 86 14.32 5.40 7.38
C GLY A 86 13.74 4.79 6.12
N SER A 87 13.77 3.46 6.06
CA SER A 87 13.20 2.70 4.96
C SER A 87 12.50 1.44 5.43
N VAL A 88 11.59 0.93 4.60
CA VAL A 88 10.84 -0.30 4.83
C VAL A 88 10.93 -1.19 3.60
N ILE A 89 11.20 -2.48 3.82
CA ILE A 89 11.15 -3.49 2.76
C ILE A 89 9.70 -3.92 2.56
N THR A 90 9.18 -3.69 1.36
CA THR A 90 7.88 -4.17 0.90
C THR A 90 8.08 -5.41 0.02
N ARG A 91 7.00 -5.92 -0.56
CA ARG A 91 7.07 -7.05 -1.51
C ARG A 91 7.55 -6.63 -2.90
N GLU A 92 7.40 -5.35 -3.22
CA GLU A 92 7.73 -4.75 -4.50
C GLU A 92 9.15 -4.16 -4.51
N GLY A 93 9.65 -3.72 -3.35
CA GLY A 93 10.95 -3.10 -3.23
C GLY A 93 11.14 -2.41 -1.88
N GLU A 94 12.12 -1.52 -1.80
CA GLU A 94 12.38 -0.71 -0.61
C GLU A 94 11.66 0.64 -0.73
N SER A 95 11.05 1.14 0.33
CA SER A 95 10.42 2.48 0.33
C SER A 95 10.98 3.33 1.46
N HIS A 96 11.46 4.53 1.12
CA HIS A 96 11.96 5.49 2.09
C HIS A 96 10.83 6.33 2.67
N TYR A 97 10.96 6.70 3.94
CA TYR A 97 10.03 7.57 4.66
C TYR A 97 10.78 8.54 5.56
N GLU A 98 10.10 9.63 5.90
CA GLU A 98 10.60 10.65 6.81
C GLU A 98 9.98 10.50 8.21
N ALA A 99 10.59 11.18 9.19
CA ALA A 99 9.96 11.33 10.50
C ALA A 99 8.61 12.06 10.36
N GLY A 100 7.57 11.50 10.96
CA GLY A 100 6.19 12.01 10.88
C GLY A 100 5.31 11.27 9.87
N ASP A 101 5.89 10.49 8.95
CA ASP A 101 5.13 9.62 8.05
C ASP A 101 4.55 8.42 8.79
N TYR A 102 3.65 7.69 8.14
CA TYR A 102 3.06 6.47 8.70
C TYR A 102 3.79 5.23 8.19
N LEU A 103 4.22 4.39 9.11
CA LEU A 103 4.48 2.97 8.86
C LEU A 103 3.16 2.22 8.97
N VAL A 104 2.78 1.54 7.90
CA VAL A 104 1.48 0.87 7.74
C VAL A 104 1.69 -0.61 7.49
N TYR A 105 0.86 -1.43 8.12
CA TYR A 105 0.93 -2.88 8.10
C TYR A 105 -0.43 -3.42 7.71
N ASN A 106 -0.47 -4.34 6.73
CA ASN A 106 -1.72 -5.03 6.41
C ASN A 106 -2.10 -6.06 7.49
N ASN A 107 -1.15 -6.47 8.34
CA ASN A 107 -1.35 -7.47 9.39
C ASN A 107 -1.07 -6.88 10.78
N GLU A 108 -1.84 -7.32 11.79
CA GLU A 108 -1.74 -6.85 13.18
C GLU A 108 -0.38 -7.13 13.83
N ASP A 109 0.26 -8.24 13.44
CA ASP A 109 1.57 -8.67 13.94
C ASP A 109 2.73 -7.79 13.46
N GLY A 110 2.47 -6.81 12.58
CA GLY A 110 3.48 -5.91 12.02
C GLY A 110 4.19 -6.47 10.80
N THR A 111 3.63 -7.48 10.14
CA THR A 111 4.11 -7.96 8.84
C THR A 111 3.39 -7.27 7.68
N ASP A 112 3.92 -7.44 6.47
CA ASP A 112 3.37 -6.85 5.23
C ASP A 112 3.28 -5.31 5.31
N ALA A 113 4.47 -4.72 5.51
CA ALA A 113 4.67 -3.32 5.81
C ALA A 113 4.88 -2.46 4.56
N TYR A 114 4.47 -1.20 4.63
CA TYR A 114 4.71 -0.14 3.66
C TYR A 114 4.65 1.22 4.36
N CYS A 115 5.09 2.29 3.70
CA CYS A 115 5.02 3.63 4.26
C CYS A 115 4.09 4.54 3.46
N VAL A 116 3.48 5.50 4.14
CA VAL A 116 2.59 6.50 3.53
C VAL A 116 2.88 7.85 4.15
N GLY A 117 3.05 8.88 3.31
CA GLY A 117 3.22 10.25 3.78
C GLY A 117 2.07 10.70 4.69
N LYS A 118 2.37 11.47 5.74
CA LYS A 118 1.40 11.88 6.77
C LYS A 118 0.06 12.36 6.23
N GLU A 119 0.08 13.42 5.43
CA GLU A 119 -1.13 14.07 4.89
C GLU A 119 -1.97 13.09 4.09
N LYS A 120 -1.31 12.28 3.26
CA LYS A 120 -1.96 11.27 2.43
C LYS A 120 -2.60 10.17 3.27
N PHE A 121 -1.93 9.71 4.33
CA PHE A 121 -2.50 8.71 5.23
C PHE A 121 -3.76 9.24 5.91
N GLU A 122 -3.68 10.44 6.49
CA GLU A 122 -4.79 11.09 7.19
C GLU A 122 -5.96 11.44 6.26
N GLU A 123 -5.70 11.68 4.97
CA GLU A 123 -6.74 11.83 3.96
C GLU A 123 -7.48 10.51 3.70
N MET A 124 -6.75 9.41 3.53
CA MET A 124 -7.30 8.12 3.10
C MET A 124 -7.88 7.26 4.21
N TYR A 125 -7.37 7.37 5.44
CA TYR A 125 -7.69 6.48 6.54
C TYR A 125 -8.33 7.21 7.72
N GLU A 126 -9.13 6.48 8.48
CA GLU A 126 -9.68 6.91 9.77
C GLU A 126 -9.56 5.78 10.80
N PRO A 127 -9.51 6.08 12.10
CA PRO A 127 -9.51 5.06 13.15
C PRO A 127 -10.66 4.04 12.96
N ASP A 128 -10.35 2.76 13.19
CA ASP A 128 -11.32 1.65 13.14
C ASP A 128 -11.63 1.17 14.57
N ASP A 129 -12.14 2.12 15.38
CA ASP A 129 -12.57 1.92 16.77
C ASP A 129 -14.04 1.44 16.86
#